data_AF-Q6TNX5-F1
#
_entry.id   AF-Q6TNX5-F1
#
_cell.length_a   1.000
_cell.length_b   1.000
_cell.length_c   1.000
_cell.angle_alpha   90.00
_cell.angle_beta   90.00
_cell.angle_gamma   90.00
#
_symmetry.space_group_name_H-M   'P 1'
#
loop_
_entity.id
_entity.type
_entity.pdbx_description
1 polymer ?
#
loop_
_entity_poly.entity_id
_entity_poly.type
_entity_poly.pdbx_seq_one_letter_code
_entity_poly.pdbx_strand_id
1 'polypeptide(L)'
;NESRLNHHLSGLFGVSSIAWTGHLVHVAIPESRGQHVGWDNFTKVLPHPDGLQPFFSGNWGAYASNPDTINHSFGTSDGAGSAILTFLGGFHPQSQSLWLTDIAHHHLAIGVIFVVAGHMYRTNWGIGHSMKAILDAHRPPDGSLGAGHRGLFATVTNSLHFQLGLALASLGVVTSLVAQHMYAIPPYAFMAKDFTTQAALYTHHQYIAGFLMVGAFAHGAIFFVRDYEPEQNKGNVLARMLEHKEAIISHLSWVSLFLGFHTLGLYVHNDVVTAFGSPEKQILIEPVFAQWIQASSGKALYGFNVFLSAPQSSASLASSNVWLPGWLDAINSGKNSLFLPIGPGDFLVHHAIALGLHTTTLILVKGALDARGSKLMPDKKDFGYSFPCDGPGRGGTCDISAWDAFYLAVFWMLNTLG
;
A
#
# COMPACT_ATOMS: atom_id res chain seq x y z
N ASN A 1 9.64 21.91 9.48
CA ASN A 1 8.88 21.01 8.58
C ASN A 1 9.59 20.77 7.25
N GLU A 2 9.90 21.81 6.47
CA GLU A 2 10.59 21.67 5.17
C GLU A 2 11.98 21.02 5.32
N SER A 3 12.82 21.52 6.24
CA SER A 3 14.12 20.91 6.53
C SER A 3 14.01 19.43 6.92
N ARG A 4 13.09 19.09 7.85
CA ARG A 4 12.87 17.69 8.27
C ARG A 4 12.50 16.80 7.09
N LEU A 5 11.59 17.25 6.21
CA LEU A 5 11.15 16.47 5.05
C LEU A 5 12.29 16.25 4.06
N ASN A 6 13.11 17.28 3.79
CA ASN A 6 14.31 17.14 2.97
C ASN A 6 15.28 16.10 3.53
N HIS A 7 15.60 16.15 4.83
CA HIS A 7 16.52 15.22 5.48
C HIS A 7 15.95 13.79 5.53
N HIS A 8 14.64 13.63 5.70
CA HIS A 8 14.03 12.30 5.69
C HIS A 8 13.99 11.72 4.28
N LEU A 9 13.59 12.51 3.27
CA LEU A 9 13.60 12.04 1.88
C LEU A 9 15.02 11.71 1.43
N SER A 10 15.95 12.67 1.50
CA SER A 10 17.30 12.45 0.99
C SER A 10 18.16 11.56 1.87
N GLY A 11 18.21 11.82 3.18
CA GLY A 11 19.07 11.10 4.12
C GLY A 11 18.44 9.78 4.56
N LEU A 12 17.30 9.84 5.24
CA LEU A 12 16.70 8.63 5.82
C LEU A 12 16.27 7.61 4.76
N PHE A 13 15.66 8.04 3.66
CA PHE A 13 15.22 7.11 2.60
C PHE A 13 16.26 6.98 1.48
N GLY A 14 16.72 8.10 0.91
CA GLY A 14 17.65 8.10 -0.22
C GLY A 14 19.00 7.44 0.12
N VAL A 15 19.75 8.02 1.06
CA VAL A 15 21.08 7.53 1.44
C VAL A 15 20.98 6.13 2.04
N SER A 16 20.00 5.82 2.87
CA SER A 16 19.83 4.46 3.41
C SER A 16 19.52 3.44 2.32
N SER A 17 18.71 3.77 1.31
CA SER A 17 18.42 2.87 0.20
C SER A 17 19.66 2.64 -0.68
N ILE A 18 20.45 3.70 -0.95
CA ILE A 18 21.73 3.57 -1.67
C ILE A 18 22.73 2.74 -0.86
N ALA A 19 22.80 2.95 0.46
CA ALA A 19 23.64 2.16 1.35
C ALA A 19 23.20 0.68 1.37
N TRP A 20 21.89 0.43 1.30
CA TRP A 20 21.35 -0.92 1.20
C TRP A 20 21.69 -1.59 -0.14
N THR A 21 21.66 -0.86 -1.27
CA THR A 21 22.27 -1.35 -2.52
C THR A 21 23.74 -1.70 -2.32
N GLY A 22 24.51 -0.84 -1.64
CA GLY A 22 25.90 -1.12 -1.31
C GLY A 22 26.06 -2.45 -0.56
N HIS A 23 25.22 -2.71 0.45
CA HIS A 23 25.21 -3.98 1.16
C HIS A 23 24.85 -5.16 0.24
N LEU A 24 23.82 -5.03 -0.58
CA LEU A 24 23.39 -6.09 -1.49
C LEU A 24 24.47 -6.44 -2.52
N VAL A 25 25.10 -5.43 -3.12
CA VAL A 25 26.14 -5.57 -4.15
C VAL A 25 27.45 -6.10 -3.57
N HIS A 26 27.86 -5.64 -2.38
CA HIS A 26 29.15 -6.01 -1.81
C HIS A 26 29.10 -7.26 -0.92
N VAL A 27 27.95 -7.65 -0.39
CA VAL A 27 27.82 -8.76 0.56
C VAL A 27 26.81 -9.79 0.08
N ALA A 28 25.54 -9.41 -0.07
CA ALA A 28 24.48 -10.39 -0.30
C ALA A 28 24.63 -11.15 -1.63
N ILE A 29 24.96 -10.45 -2.73
CA ILE A 29 25.15 -11.05 -4.05
C ILE A 29 26.39 -11.98 -4.06
N PRO A 30 27.58 -11.56 -3.60
CA PRO A 30 28.72 -12.47 -3.45
C PRO A 30 28.42 -13.72 -2.61
N GLU A 31 27.78 -13.56 -1.44
CA GLU A 31 27.41 -14.69 -0.57
C GLU A 31 26.41 -15.62 -1.26
N SER A 32 25.46 -15.07 -2.04
CA SER A 32 24.54 -15.87 -2.86
C SER A 32 25.23 -16.66 -3.98
N ARG A 33 26.50 -16.35 -4.28
CA ARG A 33 27.35 -17.02 -5.28
C ARG A 33 28.47 -17.84 -4.63
N GLY A 34 28.38 -18.09 -3.32
CA GLY A 34 29.38 -18.87 -2.56
C GLY A 34 30.70 -18.14 -2.31
N GLN A 35 30.74 -16.82 -2.49
CA GLN A 35 31.91 -15.99 -2.22
C GLN A 35 31.74 -15.25 -0.89
N HIS A 36 32.52 -15.65 0.11
CA HIS A 36 32.46 -15.01 1.42
C HIS A 36 33.00 -13.57 1.40
N VAL A 37 32.19 -12.62 1.85
CA VAL A 37 32.58 -11.22 2.02
C VAL A 37 32.19 -10.70 3.40
N GLY A 38 33.19 -10.33 4.19
CA GLY A 38 33.06 -9.84 5.55
C GLY A 38 33.80 -8.53 5.78
N TRP A 39 33.71 -8.01 7.01
CA TRP A 39 34.38 -6.76 7.42
C TRP A 39 35.90 -6.78 7.23
N ASP A 40 36.51 -7.97 7.26
CA ASP A 40 37.94 -8.21 7.12
C ASP A 40 38.44 -8.12 5.66
N ASN A 41 37.57 -8.36 4.67
CA ASN A 41 37.98 -8.48 3.27
C ASN A 41 37.19 -7.62 2.26
N PHE A 42 36.07 -6.98 2.65
CA PHE A 42 35.20 -6.24 1.71
C PHE A 42 35.89 -5.08 0.96
N THR A 43 36.99 -4.53 1.51
CA THR A 43 37.77 -3.47 0.86
C THR A 43 38.74 -3.99 -0.21
N LYS A 44 38.98 -5.31 -0.24
CA LYS A 44 39.93 -5.97 -1.15
C LYS A 44 39.22 -6.79 -2.23
N VAL A 45 37.97 -7.17 -1.98
CA VAL A 45 37.14 -7.92 -2.92
C VAL A 45 36.31 -6.95 -3.74
N LEU A 46 36.49 -6.99 -5.07
CA LEU A 46 35.67 -6.20 -5.98
C LEU A 46 34.29 -6.84 -6.14
N PRO A 47 33.19 -6.07 -6.07
CA PRO A 47 31.84 -6.60 -6.31
C PRO A 47 31.57 -6.93 -7.78
N HIS A 48 32.32 -6.33 -8.70
CA HIS A 48 32.25 -6.58 -10.14
C HIS A 48 33.67 -6.66 -10.72
N PRO A 49 33.96 -7.56 -11.69
CA PRO A 49 35.30 -7.73 -12.25
C PRO A 49 35.94 -6.43 -12.77
N ASP A 50 35.16 -5.59 -13.45
CA ASP A 50 35.63 -4.31 -14.02
C ASP A 50 35.71 -3.15 -13.01
N GLY A 51 35.40 -3.41 -11.74
CA GLY A 51 35.40 -2.40 -10.68
C GLY A 51 34.51 -1.19 -11.00
N LEU A 52 34.98 0.01 -10.66
CA LEU A 52 34.25 1.28 -10.86
C LEU A 52 34.52 1.95 -12.22
N GLN A 53 35.37 1.37 -13.07
CA GLN A 53 35.72 1.99 -14.36
C GLN A 53 34.50 2.14 -15.30
N PRO A 54 33.58 1.17 -15.42
CA PRO A 54 32.34 1.34 -16.20
C PRO A 54 31.41 2.42 -15.65
N PHE A 55 31.37 2.61 -14.32
CA PHE A 55 30.59 3.67 -13.68
C PHE A 55 31.04 5.06 -14.13
N PHE A 56 32.34 5.36 -14.02
CA PHE A 56 32.89 6.69 -14.34
C PHE A 56 32.97 6.98 -15.85
N SER A 57 33.04 5.94 -16.68
CA SER A 57 33.02 6.06 -18.15
C SER A 57 31.60 6.18 -18.72
N GLY A 58 30.55 5.99 -17.90
CA GLY A 58 29.16 6.03 -18.33
C GLY A 58 28.66 4.74 -19.01
N ASN A 59 29.49 3.71 -19.11
CA ASN A 59 29.10 2.40 -19.65
C ASN A 59 28.41 1.53 -18.59
N TRP A 60 27.27 1.99 -18.05
CA TRP A 60 26.60 1.31 -16.95
C TRP A 60 26.00 -0.05 -17.31
N GLY A 61 25.76 -0.30 -18.60
CA GLY A 61 25.29 -1.60 -19.10
C GLY A 61 26.23 -2.77 -18.81
N ALA A 62 27.53 -2.49 -18.56
CA ALA A 62 28.48 -3.51 -18.14
C ALA A 62 28.04 -4.24 -16.86
N TYR A 63 27.45 -3.51 -15.89
CA TYR A 63 27.01 -4.07 -14.60
C TYR A 63 25.78 -4.98 -14.67
N ALA A 64 25.08 -4.98 -15.80
CA ALA A 64 23.94 -5.85 -16.08
C ALA A 64 24.31 -7.10 -16.88
N SER A 65 25.57 -7.20 -17.32
CA SER A 65 26.03 -8.28 -18.20
C SER A 65 26.30 -9.56 -17.41
N ASN A 66 25.95 -10.71 -18.00
CA ASN A 66 26.14 -12.04 -17.41
C ASN A 66 25.42 -12.21 -16.05
N PRO A 67 24.07 -12.20 -16.02
CA PRO A 67 23.30 -12.49 -14.82
C PRO A 67 23.47 -13.94 -14.36
N ASP A 68 23.04 -14.23 -13.12
CA ASP A 68 22.94 -15.61 -12.64
C ASP A 68 22.04 -16.44 -13.56
N THR A 69 22.48 -17.64 -13.90
CA THR A 69 21.77 -18.49 -14.86
C THR A 69 20.53 -19.12 -14.24
N ILE A 70 19.62 -19.65 -15.06
CA ILE A 70 18.45 -20.39 -14.59
C ILE A 70 18.81 -21.66 -13.78
N ASN A 71 20.04 -22.17 -13.94
CA ASN A 71 20.56 -23.34 -13.24
C ASN A 71 21.44 -22.95 -12.03
N HIS A 72 21.48 -21.66 -11.68
CA HIS A 72 22.24 -21.20 -10.52
C HIS A 72 21.75 -21.88 -9.24
N SER A 73 22.70 -22.39 -8.45
CA SER A 73 22.43 -22.89 -7.12
C SER A 73 22.75 -21.83 -6.07
N PHE A 74 21.71 -21.29 -5.44
CA PHE A 74 21.82 -20.21 -4.47
C PHE A 74 22.76 -20.58 -3.32
N GLY A 75 23.77 -19.75 -3.08
CA GLY A 75 24.82 -19.94 -2.10
C GLY A 75 26.08 -20.66 -2.64
N THR A 76 26.13 -20.98 -3.94
CA THR A 76 27.31 -21.62 -4.57
C THR A 76 27.72 -20.89 -5.85
N SER A 77 28.92 -21.16 -6.35
CA SER A 77 29.39 -20.59 -7.62
C SER A 77 28.81 -21.28 -8.86
N ASP A 78 28.03 -22.35 -8.69
CA ASP A 78 27.52 -23.16 -9.79
C ASP A 78 26.42 -22.41 -10.53
N GLY A 79 26.67 -22.06 -11.79
CA GLY A 79 25.75 -21.28 -12.61
C GLY A 79 25.63 -19.80 -12.21
N ALA A 80 26.54 -19.32 -11.35
CA ALA A 80 26.62 -17.92 -10.93
C ALA A 80 27.16 -17.03 -12.07
N GLY A 81 26.57 -15.84 -12.18
CA GLY A 81 27.00 -14.78 -13.07
C GLY A 81 27.94 -13.78 -12.41
N SER A 82 28.14 -12.65 -13.08
CA SER A 82 28.94 -11.52 -12.59
C SER A 82 28.14 -10.21 -12.49
N ALA A 83 26.93 -10.15 -13.06
CA ALA A 83 26.09 -8.95 -12.98
C ALA A 83 25.82 -8.56 -11.52
N ILE A 84 25.75 -7.26 -11.26
CA ILE A 84 25.41 -6.71 -9.94
C ILE A 84 24.13 -5.88 -9.96
N LEU A 85 23.68 -5.41 -11.13
CA LEU A 85 22.48 -4.61 -11.31
C LEU A 85 21.74 -5.08 -12.55
N THR A 86 20.60 -5.74 -12.39
CA THR A 86 19.84 -6.31 -13.52
C THR A 86 18.41 -5.77 -13.54
N PHE A 87 17.64 -6.17 -14.57
CA PHE A 87 16.21 -5.89 -14.64
C PHE A 87 15.47 -7.06 -15.30
N LEU A 88 15.72 -8.27 -14.78
CA LEU A 88 15.31 -9.53 -15.38
C LEU A 88 13.79 -9.73 -15.31
N GLY A 89 13.19 -9.35 -14.19
CA GLY A 89 11.81 -9.68 -13.87
C GLY A 89 11.61 -11.16 -13.54
N GLY A 90 10.42 -11.49 -13.03
CA GLY A 90 10.10 -12.84 -12.58
C GLY A 90 10.88 -13.28 -11.33
N PHE A 91 11.16 -14.57 -11.23
CA PHE A 91 11.75 -15.19 -10.04
C PHE A 91 12.95 -16.07 -10.38
N HIS A 92 13.91 -16.15 -9.45
CA HIS A 92 14.99 -17.10 -9.50
C HIS A 92 14.44 -18.54 -9.40
N PRO A 93 14.70 -19.44 -10.36
CA PRO A 93 14.00 -20.73 -10.45
C PRO A 93 14.12 -21.65 -9.23
N GLN A 94 15.32 -21.72 -8.62
CA GLN A 94 15.55 -22.58 -7.45
C GLN A 94 14.90 -22.04 -6.17
N SER A 95 15.12 -20.76 -5.86
CA SER A 95 14.67 -20.12 -4.63
C SER A 95 13.22 -19.64 -4.68
N GLN A 96 12.64 -19.50 -5.88
CA GLN A 96 11.30 -18.97 -6.14
C GLN A 96 11.08 -17.59 -5.52
N SER A 97 12.12 -16.75 -5.58
CA SER A 97 12.11 -15.39 -5.04
C SER A 97 12.68 -14.40 -6.05
N LEU A 98 12.53 -13.10 -5.78
CA LEU A 98 13.12 -12.04 -6.59
C LEU A 98 14.64 -12.21 -6.75
N TRP A 99 15.16 -11.81 -7.91
CA TRP A 99 16.59 -11.76 -8.17
C TRP A 99 17.26 -10.71 -7.28
N LEU A 100 18.34 -11.07 -6.56
CA LEU A 100 19.06 -10.14 -5.70
C LEU A 100 19.62 -8.93 -6.47
N THR A 101 20.05 -9.14 -7.71
CA THR A 101 20.53 -8.09 -8.62
C THR A 101 19.42 -7.13 -9.06
N ASP A 102 18.18 -7.61 -9.20
CA ASP A 102 17.00 -6.75 -9.44
C ASP A 102 16.64 -5.96 -8.16
N ILE A 103 16.72 -6.57 -6.98
CA ILE A 103 16.49 -5.90 -5.69
C ILE A 103 17.55 -4.81 -5.45
N ALA A 104 18.82 -5.11 -5.74
CA ALA A 104 19.91 -4.13 -5.63
C ALA A 104 19.71 -2.93 -6.56
N HIS A 105 19.31 -3.18 -7.81
CA HIS A 105 19.01 -2.14 -8.78
C HIS A 105 17.78 -1.32 -8.38
N HIS A 106 16.72 -1.97 -7.89
CA HIS A 106 15.54 -1.30 -7.35
C HIS A 106 15.92 -0.29 -6.26
N HIS A 107 16.70 -0.72 -5.26
CA HIS A 107 17.14 0.14 -4.17
C HIS A 107 18.01 1.31 -4.61
N LEU A 108 18.83 1.11 -5.65
CA LEU A 108 19.66 2.17 -6.21
C LEU A 108 18.78 3.22 -6.89
N ALA A 109 17.85 2.76 -7.72
CA ALA A 109 16.93 3.62 -8.47
C ALA A 109 16.05 4.45 -7.52
N ILE A 110 15.37 3.82 -6.55
CA ILE A 110 14.53 4.57 -5.59
C ILE A 110 15.38 5.47 -4.69
N GLY A 111 16.61 5.04 -4.36
CA GLY A 111 17.54 5.83 -3.57
C GLY A 111 17.88 7.15 -4.25
N VAL A 112 18.20 7.12 -5.55
CA VAL A 112 18.43 8.32 -6.36
C VAL A 112 17.17 9.21 -6.42
N ILE A 113 15.99 8.62 -6.64
CA ILE A 113 14.71 9.36 -6.67
C ILE A 113 14.51 10.11 -5.35
N PHE A 114 14.74 9.45 -4.21
CA PHE A 114 14.56 10.06 -2.90
C PHE A 114 15.61 11.12 -2.57
N VAL A 115 16.87 10.93 -2.98
CA VAL A 115 17.90 11.97 -2.88
C VAL A 115 17.47 13.22 -3.64
N VAL A 116 17.03 13.07 -4.90
CA VAL A 116 16.56 14.21 -5.71
C VAL A 116 15.32 14.86 -5.08
N ALA A 117 14.33 14.07 -4.64
CA ALA A 117 13.13 14.57 -4.00
C ALA A 117 13.42 15.35 -2.71
N GLY A 118 14.43 14.93 -1.94
CA GLY A 118 14.87 15.62 -0.73
C GLY A 118 15.54 16.98 -0.95
N HIS A 119 15.70 17.44 -2.18
CA HIS A 119 16.20 18.78 -2.52
C HIS A 119 15.08 19.73 -3.01
N MET A 120 13.80 19.33 -2.87
CA MET A 120 12.67 20.12 -3.34
C MET A 120 12.32 21.30 -2.44
N TYR A 121 12.33 21.14 -1.11
CA TYR A 121 11.79 22.14 -0.20
C TYR A 121 12.85 23.15 0.26
N ARG A 122 12.41 24.40 0.48
CA ARG A 122 13.29 25.50 0.86
C ARG A 122 13.88 25.30 2.25
N THR A 123 15.17 25.58 2.38
CA THR A 123 15.92 25.57 3.65
C THR A 123 16.61 26.91 3.87
N ASN A 124 17.54 26.99 4.82
CA ASN A 124 18.31 28.20 5.13
C ASN A 124 19.17 28.72 3.96
N TRP A 125 19.32 27.92 2.89
CA TRP A 125 20.05 28.27 1.66
C TRP A 125 19.23 29.12 0.66
N GLY A 126 18.00 29.48 0.98
CA GLY A 126 17.18 30.41 0.19
C GLY A 126 16.54 29.85 -1.08
N ILE A 127 16.97 28.68 -1.56
CA ILE A 127 16.45 28.00 -2.77
C ILE A 127 15.54 26.84 -2.36
N GLY A 128 14.47 26.61 -3.13
CA GLY A 128 13.49 25.52 -2.96
C GLY A 128 12.06 26.03 -2.74
N HIS A 129 11.11 25.11 -2.55
CA HIS A 129 9.69 25.44 -2.39
C HIS A 129 9.26 25.61 -0.93
N SER A 130 8.36 26.56 -0.66
CA SER A 130 7.63 26.59 0.60
C SER A 130 6.35 25.77 0.52
N MET A 131 6.18 24.80 1.43
CA MET A 131 4.98 23.95 1.45
C MET A 131 3.70 24.78 1.65
N LYS A 132 3.76 25.80 2.51
CA LYS A 132 2.65 26.73 2.73
C LYS A 132 2.24 27.44 1.44
N ALA A 133 3.22 27.98 0.70
CA ALA A 133 2.95 28.70 -0.54
C ALA A 133 2.34 27.77 -1.62
N ILE A 134 2.84 26.52 -1.72
CA ILE A 134 2.25 25.53 -2.63
C ILE A 134 0.78 25.30 -2.28
N LEU A 135 0.47 25.01 -1.01
CA LEU A 135 -0.90 24.75 -0.56
C LEU A 135 -1.81 25.98 -0.77
N ASP A 136 -1.36 27.17 -0.38
CA ASP A 136 -2.17 28.38 -0.50
C ASP A 136 -2.47 28.76 -1.96
N ALA A 137 -1.58 28.41 -2.90
CA ALA A 137 -1.72 28.66 -4.33
C ALA A 137 -2.52 27.58 -5.08
N HIS A 138 -2.52 26.33 -4.59
CA HIS A 138 -3.18 25.21 -5.26
C HIS A 138 -4.70 25.26 -5.03
N ARG A 139 -5.41 25.96 -5.93
CA ARG A 139 -6.86 26.13 -5.89
C ARG A 139 -7.50 25.66 -7.20
N PRO A 140 -8.70 25.07 -7.16
CA PRO A 140 -9.39 24.66 -8.37
C PRO A 140 -9.70 25.90 -9.24
N PRO A 141 -9.60 25.79 -10.58
CA PRO A 141 -9.95 26.87 -11.50
C PRO A 141 -11.39 27.36 -11.32
N ASP A 142 -12.32 26.42 -11.06
CA ASP A 142 -13.76 26.68 -11.07
C ASP A 142 -14.34 27.06 -9.69
N GLY A 143 -13.50 27.21 -8.66
CA GLY A 143 -13.94 27.61 -7.31
C GLY A 143 -14.84 26.62 -6.57
N SER A 144 -15.15 25.46 -7.15
CA SER A 144 -16.08 24.45 -6.61
C SER A 144 -15.64 23.83 -5.27
N LEU A 145 -14.37 23.97 -4.88
CA LEU A 145 -13.81 23.52 -3.60
C LEU A 145 -13.54 24.68 -2.61
N GLY A 146 -14.21 25.83 -2.81
CA GLY A 146 -14.10 27.00 -1.92
C GLY A 146 -12.70 27.61 -1.90
N ALA A 147 -12.17 27.89 -0.70
CA ALA A 147 -10.83 28.44 -0.51
C ALA A 147 -9.69 27.43 -0.75
N GLY A 148 -10.02 26.18 -1.14
CA GLY A 148 -9.04 25.13 -1.43
C GLY A 148 -8.25 24.71 -0.20
N HIS A 149 -6.92 24.67 -0.31
CA HIS A 149 -6.02 24.19 0.75
C HIS A 149 -5.53 25.28 1.71
N ARG A 150 -6.09 26.50 1.65
CA ARG A 150 -5.67 27.60 2.52
C ARG A 150 -5.81 27.22 4.00
N GLY A 151 -4.78 27.55 4.78
CA GLY A 151 -4.74 27.28 6.22
C GLY A 151 -4.34 25.86 6.60
N LEU A 152 -4.42 24.88 5.67
CA LEU A 152 -4.11 23.48 5.96
C LEU A 152 -2.69 23.27 6.45
N PHE A 153 -1.70 24.03 5.92
CA PHE A 153 -0.32 23.91 6.40
C PHE A 153 -0.26 24.10 7.91
N ALA A 154 -0.86 25.18 8.43
CA ALA A 154 -0.85 25.46 9.86
C ALA A 154 -1.72 24.46 10.64
N THR A 155 -2.89 24.07 10.11
CA THR A 155 -3.76 23.04 10.71
C THR A 155 -3.01 21.72 10.92
N VAL A 156 -2.28 21.25 9.90
CA VAL A 156 -1.48 20.02 9.98
C VAL A 156 -0.29 20.20 10.91
N THR A 157 0.47 21.29 10.78
CA THR A 157 1.74 21.42 11.50
C THR A 157 1.57 21.71 12.99
N ASN A 158 0.44 22.30 13.38
CA ASN A 158 0.17 22.65 14.78
C ASN A 158 -0.53 21.51 15.54
N SER A 159 -1.15 20.55 14.85
CA SER A 159 -1.78 19.38 15.49
C SER A 159 -0.92 18.12 15.35
N LEU A 160 -0.49 17.58 16.49
CA LEU A 160 0.15 16.26 16.52
C LEU A 160 -0.85 15.14 16.21
N HIS A 161 -2.12 15.30 16.59
CA HIS A 161 -3.16 14.30 16.28
C HIS A 161 -3.44 14.21 14.78
N PHE A 162 -3.45 15.34 14.07
CA PHE A 162 -3.58 15.32 12.62
C PHE A 162 -2.36 14.67 11.94
N GLN A 163 -1.14 15.00 12.38
CA GLN A 163 0.09 14.38 11.87
C GLN A 163 0.11 12.87 12.14
N LEU A 164 -0.27 12.44 13.34
CA LEU A 164 -0.31 11.03 13.71
C LEU A 164 -1.40 10.29 12.92
N GLY A 165 -2.58 10.88 12.74
CA GLY A 165 -3.64 10.30 11.91
C GLY A 165 -3.18 10.06 10.47
N LEU A 166 -2.53 11.04 9.85
CA LEU A 166 -1.96 10.88 8.50
C LEU A 166 -0.84 9.86 8.45
N ALA A 167 0.09 9.87 9.42
CA ALA A 167 1.20 8.93 9.47
C ALA A 167 0.70 7.49 9.61
N LEU A 168 -0.27 7.24 10.49
CA LEU A 168 -0.90 5.93 10.66
C LEU A 168 -1.68 5.49 9.43
N ALA A 169 -2.40 6.40 8.76
CA ALA A 169 -3.11 6.07 7.51
C ALA A 169 -2.13 5.68 6.40
N SER A 170 -1.08 6.47 6.18
CA SER A 170 -0.05 6.15 5.18
C SER A 170 0.68 4.85 5.50
N LEU A 171 1.05 4.64 6.78
CA LEU A 171 1.73 3.42 7.20
C LEU A 171 0.80 2.20 7.13
N GLY A 172 -0.47 2.33 7.48
CA GLY A 172 -1.47 1.25 7.37
C GLY A 172 -1.65 0.78 5.93
N VAL A 173 -1.76 1.73 4.98
CA VAL A 173 -1.82 1.41 3.54
C VAL A 173 -0.57 0.69 3.08
N VAL A 174 0.63 1.20 3.40
CA VAL A 174 1.88 0.55 3.00
C VAL A 174 2.06 -0.81 3.68
N THR A 175 1.62 -0.97 4.93
CA THR A 175 1.68 -2.26 5.65
C THR A 175 0.80 -3.33 4.98
N SER A 176 -0.40 -2.96 4.51
CA SER A 176 -1.23 -3.88 3.74
C SER A 176 -0.61 -4.19 2.37
N LEU A 177 -0.02 -3.18 1.72
CA LEU A 177 0.71 -3.37 0.46
C LEU A 177 1.88 -4.33 0.62
N VAL A 178 2.63 -4.26 1.73
CA VAL A 178 3.70 -5.21 2.07
C VAL A 178 3.13 -6.63 2.15
N ALA A 179 2.01 -6.84 2.84
CA ALA A 179 1.37 -8.16 2.93
C ALA A 179 1.00 -8.70 1.54
N GLN A 180 0.33 -7.88 0.72
CA GLN A 180 -0.12 -8.26 -0.63
C GLN A 180 1.04 -8.54 -1.59
N HIS A 181 2.09 -7.72 -1.55
CA HIS A 181 3.25 -7.91 -2.43
C HIS A 181 4.12 -9.08 -2.00
N MET A 182 4.37 -9.27 -0.70
CA MET A 182 5.30 -10.32 -0.24
C MET A 182 4.80 -11.73 -0.52
N TYR A 183 3.48 -11.98 -0.49
CA TYR A 183 2.99 -13.33 -0.81
C TYR A 183 3.02 -13.61 -2.31
N ALA A 184 2.72 -12.60 -3.16
CA ALA A 184 2.65 -12.76 -4.61
C ALA A 184 4.02 -12.63 -5.30
N ILE A 185 4.93 -11.84 -4.71
CA ILE A 185 6.25 -11.50 -5.22
C ILE A 185 7.28 -11.73 -4.07
N PRO A 186 7.62 -13.00 -3.75
CA PRO A 186 8.45 -13.33 -2.60
C PRO A 186 9.85 -12.71 -2.71
N PRO A 187 10.28 -11.84 -1.77
CA PRO A 187 11.59 -11.19 -1.84
C PRO A 187 12.72 -12.02 -1.21
N TYR A 188 12.38 -13.08 -0.46
CA TYR A 188 13.35 -13.88 0.29
C TYR A 188 13.46 -15.29 -0.27
N ALA A 189 14.69 -15.79 -0.37
CA ALA A 189 14.97 -17.12 -0.90
C ALA A 189 14.22 -18.21 -0.12
N PHE A 190 13.56 -19.11 -0.86
CA PHE A 190 12.81 -20.26 -0.34
C PHE A 190 11.58 -19.94 0.53
N MET A 191 11.24 -18.66 0.74
CA MET A 191 10.03 -18.26 1.48
C MET A 191 8.76 -18.85 0.88
N ALA A 192 8.66 -18.92 -0.46
CA ALA A 192 7.51 -19.47 -1.16
C ALA A 192 7.27 -20.98 -0.90
N LYS A 193 8.26 -21.68 -0.32
CA LYS A 193 8.17 -23.10 0.03
C LYS A 193 7.84 -23.33 1.51
N ASP A 194 8.02 -22.32 2.34
CA ASP A 194 7.63 -22.33 3.75
C ASP A 194 6.23 -21.72 3.90
N PHE A 195 5.22 -22.57 3.70
CA PHE A 195 3.82 -22.14 3.72
C PHE A 195 3.38 -21.59 5.07
N THR A 196 3.91 -22.11 6.18
CA THR A 196 3.55 -21.64 7.52
C THR A 196 4.11 -20.24 7.76
N THR A 197 5.38 -19.99 7.39
CA THR A 197 5.97 -18.66 7.48
C THR A 197 5.25 -17.67 6.58
N GLN A 198 4.92 -18.04 5.34
CA GLN A 198 4.21 -17.16 4.41
C GLN A 198 2.81 -16.79 4.90
N ALA A 199 2.04 -17.77 5.41
CA ALA A 199 0.73 -17.52 6.00
C ALA A 199 0.82 -16.61 7.23
N ALA A 200 1.78 -16.89 8.14
CA ALA A 200 2.00 -16.09 9.33
C ALA A 200 2.35 -14.63 8.98
N LEU A 201 3.23 -14.40 8.01
CA LEU A 201 3.64 -13.05 7.58
C LEU A 201 2.48 -12.27 6.96
N TYR A 202 1.68 -12.90 6.11
CA TYR A 202 0.51 -12.25 5.50
C TYR A 202 -0.51 -11.84 6.57
N THR A 203 -0.93 -12.77 7.42
CA THR A 203 -1.88 -12.50 8.51
C THR A 203 -1.33 -11.44 9.45
N HIS A 204 -0.06 -11.55 9.88
CA HIS A 204 0.58 -10.59 10.77
C HIS A 204 0.50 -9.15 10.26
N HIS A 205 0.94 -8.91 9.01
CA HIS A 205 0.94 -7.57 8.45
C HIS A 205 -0.47 -7.04 8.19
N GLN A 206 -1.43 -7.89 7.82
CA GLN A 206 -2.83 -7.47 7.62
C GLN A 206 -3.48 -7.04 8.95
N TYR A 207 -3.25 -7.77 10.04
CA TYR A 207 -3.71 -7.36 11.37
C TYR A 207 -3.09 -6.04 11.82
N ILE A 208 -1.78 -5.87 11.66
CA ILE A 208 -1.12 -4.58 11.96
C ILE A 208 -1.71 -3.46 11.10
N ALA A 209 -1.91 -3.67 9.80
CA ALA A 209 -2.50 -2.69 8.91
C ALA A 209 -3.89 -2.24 9.39
N GLY A 210 -4.76 -3.17 9.79
CA GLY A 210 -6.08 -2.84 10.35
C GLY A 210 -6.00 -1.98 11.61
N PHE A 211 -5.12 -2.33 12.57
CA PHE A 211 -4.93 -1.53 13.78
C PHE A 211 -4.38 -0.13 13.48
N LEU A 212 -3.43 0.00 12.55
CA LEU A 212 -2.92 1.30 12.10
C LEU A 212 -4.04 2.13 11.47
N MET A 213 -4.86 1.54 10.60
CA MET A 213 -5.96 2.23 9.93
C MET A 213 -7.03 2.71 10.92
N VAL A 214 -7.48 1.86 11.84
CA VAL A 214 -8.45 2.26 12.88
C VAL A 214 -7.86 3.37 13.77
N GLY A 215 -6.59 3.26 14.16
CA GLY A 215 -5.87 4.29 14.92
C GLY A 215 -5.76 5.62 14.17
N ALA A 216 -5.60 5.59 12.86
CA ALA A 216 -5.55 6.79 12.02
C ALA A 216 -6.84 7.62 12.13
N PHE A 217 -8.00 6.95 11.98
CA PHE A 217 -9.30 7.60 12.12
C PHE A 217 -9.60 8.04 13.55
N ALA A 218 -9.17 7.26 14.55
CA ALA A 218 -9.30 7.66 15.96
C ALA A 218 -8.56 8.98 16.23
N HIS A 219 -7.32 9.11 15.75
CA HIS A 219 -6.57 10.36 15.88
C HIS A 219 -7.14 11.50 15.03
N GLY A 220 -7.76 11.20 13.88
CA GLY A 220 -8.55 12.18 13.13
C GLY A 220 -9.74 12.71 13.92
N ALA A 221 -10.48 11.84 14.62
CA ALA A 221 -11.58 12.24 15.49
C ALA A 221 -11.08 13.08 16.70
N ILE A 222 -9.98 12.66 17.33
CA ILE A 222 -9.35 13.42 18.43
C ILE A 222 -8.93 14.81 17.95
N PHE A 223 -8.36 14.93 16.75
CA PHE A 223 -8.06 16.21 16.11
C PHE A 223 -9.31 17.09 15.99
N PHE A 224 -10.43 16.54 15.48
CA PHE A 224 -11.67 17.31 15.33
C PHE A 224 -12.22 17.82 16.67
N VAL A 225 -12.04 17.06 17.74
CA VAL A 225 -12.48 17.46 19.08
C VAL A 225 -11.57 18.54 19.67
N ARG A 226 -10.25 18.31 19.66
CA ARG A 226 -9.28 19.09 20.45
C ARG A 226 -8.62 20.24 19.70
N ASP A 227 -8.26 20.02 18.44
CA ASP A 227 -7.28 20.86 17.74
C ASP A 227 -7.91 21.60 16.54
N TYR A 228 -9.07 21.17 16.06
CA TYR A 228 -9.74 21.80 14.92
C TYR A 228 -10.33 23.16 15.29
N GLU A 229 -9.85 24.21 14.60
CA GLU A 229 -10.33 25.58 14.70
C GLU A 229 -11.17 25.96 13.46
N PRO A 230 -12.49 26.19 13.60
CA PRO A 230 -13.37 26.51 12.47
C PRO A 230 -13.01 27.81 11.75
N GLU A 231 -12.62 28.86 12.48
CA GLU A 231 -12.31 30.17 11.88
C GLU A 231 -11.06 30.10 11.00
N GLN A 232 -10.02 29.39 11.44
CA GLN A 232 -8.80 29.18 10.65
C GLN A 232 -9.06 28.37 9.37
N ASN A 233 -9.99 27.41 9.42
CA ASN A 233 -10.29 26.50 8.32
C ASN A 233 -11.49 26.96 7.47
N LYS A 234 -12.03 28.15 7.73
CA LYS A 234 -13.26 28.64 7.11
C LYS A 234 -13.19 28.60 5.58
N GLY A 235 -14.16 27.90 4.98
CA GLY A 235 -14.30 27.77 3.53
C GLY A 235 -13.23 26.93 2.84
N ASN A 236 -12.27 26.35 3.56
CA ASN A 236 -11.31 25.40 2.99
C ASN A 236 -11.93 24.01 2.82
N VAL A 237 -11.19 23.07 2.23
CA VAL A 237 -11.69 21.71 1.97
C VAL A 237 -12.15 20.95 3.23
N LEU A 238 -11.54 21.21 4.39
CA LEU A 238 -11.87 20.54 5.64
C LEU A 238 -13.20 21.04 6.21
N ALA A 239 -13.40 22.37 6.21
CA ALA A 239 -14.67 22.96 6.64
C ALA A 239 -15.82 22.56 5.71
N ARG A 240 -15.60 22.59 4.38
CA ARG A 240 -16.61 22.17 3.40
C ARG A 240 -17.05 20.73 3.62
N MET A 241 -16.11 19.82 3.88
CA MET A 241 -16.41 18.41 4.16
C MET A 241 -17.33 18.24 5.37
N LEU A 242 -17.15 19.05 6.43
CA LEU A 242 -18.04 19.06 7.59
C LEU A 242 -19.44 19.63 7.28
N GLU A 243 -19.57 20.56 6.33
CA GLU A 243 -20.86 21.16 5.93
C GLU A 243 -21.81 20.16 5.25
N HIS A 244 -21.28 19.10 4.64
CA HIS A 244 -22.06 18.05 3.97
C HIS A 244 -21.80 16.65 4.54
N LYS A 245 -21.45 16.57 5.83
CA LYS A 245 -21.13 15.31 6.50
C LYS A 245 -22.28 14.29 6.43
N GLU A 246 -23.53 14.75 6.47
CA GLU A 246 -24.72 13.88 6.40
C GLU A 246 -24.81 13.17 5.05
N ALA A 247 -24.40 13.83 3.96
CA ALA A 247 -24.35 13.21 2.64
C ALA A 247 -23.27 12.13 2.58
N ILE A 248 -22.08 12.38 3.13
CA ILE A 248 -21.00 11.38 3.18
C ILE A 248 -21.45 10.14 3.97
N ILE A 249 -22.00 10.36 5.17
CA ILE A 249 -22.47 9.29 6.06
C ILE A 249 -23.61 8.50 5.40
N SER A 250 -24.58 9.16 4.76
CA SER A 250 -25.71 8.49 4.12
C SER A 250 -25.30 7.63 2.94
N HIS A 251 -24.34 8.08 2.13
CA HIS A 251 -23.82 7.29 1.00
C HIS A 251 -23.03 6.07 1.49
N LEU A 252 -22.17 6.23 2.50
CA LEU A 252 -21.45 5.09 3.11
C LEU A 252 -22.42 4.08 3.72
N SER A 253 -23.50 4.55 4.35
CA SER A 253 -24.58 3.70 4.86
C SER A 253 -25.27 2.93 3.74
N TRP A 254 -25.64 3.62 2.64
CA TRP A 254 -26.25 2.98 1.48
C TRP A 254 -25.34 1.91 0.86
N VAL A 255 -24.05 2.18 0.65
CA VAL A 255 -23.11 1.20 0.10
C VAL A 255 -22.99 -0.01 1.03
N SER A 256 -22.87 0.20 2.34
CA SER A 256 -22.75 -0.88 3.32
C SER A 256 -24.00 -1.77 3.32
N LEU A 257 -25.20 -1.16 3.31
CA LEU A 257 -26.46 -1.89 3.22
C LEU A 257 -26.60 -2.64 1.89
N PHE A 258 -26.27 -1.97 0.78
CA PHE A 258 -26.32 -2.56 -0.55
C PHE A 258 -25.42 -3.81 -0.64
N LEU A 259 -24.15 -3.68 -0.25
CA LEU A 259 -23.22 -4.81 -0.24
C LEU A 259 -23.69 -5.91 0.71
N GLY A 260 -24.17 -5.55 1.90
CA GLY A 260 -24.65 -6.50 2.92
C GLY A 260 -25.80 -7.35 2.42
N PHE A 261 -26.87 -6.72 1.92
CA PHE A 261 -28.05 -7.43 1.44
C PHE A 261 -27.75 -8.35 0.26
N HIS A 262 -26.99 -7.89 -0.73
CA HIS A 262 -26.74 -8.68 -1.94
C HIS A 262 -25.71 -9.78 -1.72
N THR A 263 -24.62 -9.51 -1.00
CA THR A 263 -23.57 -10.50 -0.75
C THR A 263 -24.10 -11.63 0.12
N LEU A 264 -24.74 -11.30 1.25
CA LEU A 264 -25.35 -12.31 2.12
C LEU A 264 -26.49 -13.04 1.42
N GLY A 265 -27.31 -12.32 0.65
CA GLY A 265 -28.41 -12.91 -0.12
C GLY A 265 -27.93 -13.96 -1.11
N LEU A 266 -26.81 -13.71 -1.81
CA LEU A 266 -26.20 -14.69 -2.72
C LEU A 266 -25.61 -15.90 -1.99
N TYR A 267 -24.92 -15.70 -0.86
CA TYR A 267 -24.44 -16.81 -0.04
C TYR A 267 -25.61 -17.71 0.43
N VAL A 268 -26.66 -17.11 1.01
CA VAL A 268 -27.83 -17.85 1.50
C VAL A 268 -28.57 -18.55 0.36
N HIS A 269 -28.74 -17.89 -0.79
CA HIS A 269 -29.31 -18.53 -1.99
C HIS A 269 -28.51 -19.76 -2.40
N ASN A 270 -27.19 -19.63 -2.51
CA ASN A 270 -26.29 -20.71 -2.92
C ASN A 270 -26.30 -21.87 -1.92
N ASP A 271 -26.33 -21.59 -0.62
CA ASP A 271 -26.46 -22.62 0.42
C ASP A 271 -27.78 -23.37 0.30
N VAL A 272 -28.91 -22.66 0.15
CA VAL A 272 -30.25 -23.27 0.07
C VAL A 272 -30.40 -24.17 -1.16
N VAL A 273 -30.00 -23.70 -2.35
CA VAL A 273 -30.12 -24.54 -3.57
C VAL A 273 -29.20 -25.75 -3.52
N THR A 274 -28.03 -25.63 -2.89
CA THR A 274 -27.10 -26.75 -2.68
C THR A 274 -27.68 -27.75 -1.68
N ALA A 275 -28.24 -27.28 -0.57
CA ALA A 275 -28.91 -28.13 0.41
C ALA A 275 -30.11 -28.90 -0.18
N PHE A 276 -30.79 -28.32 -1.18
CA PHE A 276 -31.83 -29.01 -1.95
C PHE A 276 -31.33 -29.96 -3.04
N GLY A 277 -30.00 -30.14 -3.17
CA GLY A 277 -29.41 -31.04 -4.16
C GLY A 277 -29.47 -30.52 -5.59
N SER A 278 -29.57 -29.20 -5.78
CA SER A 278 -29.56 -28.52 -7.08
C SER A 278 -28.42 -27.49 -7.20
N PRO A 279 -27.15 -27.91 -7.10
CA PRO A 279 -26.00 -26.99 -7.15
C PRO A 279 -25.89 -26.22 -8.48
N GLU A 280 -26.46 -26.73 -9.56
CA GLU A 280 -26.53 -26.04 -10.86
C GLU A 280 -27.39 -24.76 -10.84
N LYS A 281 -28.21 -24.57 -9.80
CA LYS A 281 -29.04 -23.38 -9.59
C LYS A 281 -28.35 -22.30 -8.75
N GLN A 282 -27.09 -22.52 -8.38
CA GLN A 282 -26.28 -21.48 -7.76
C GLN A 282 -26.11 -20.29 -8.71
N ILE A 283 -26.01 -19.10 -8.14
CA ILE A 283 -25.66 -17.89 -8.89
C ILE A 283 -24.15 -17.72 -8.75
N LEU A 284 -23.44 -18.05 -9.82
CA LEU A 284 -21.98 -18.00 -9.91
C LEU A 284 -21.56 -16.88 -10.87
N ILE A 285 -21.11 -15.77 -10.29
CA ILE A 285 -20.72 -14.58 -11.06
C ILE A 285 -19.21 -14.59 -11.24
N GLU A 286 -18.74 -14.59 -12.49
CA GLU A 286 -17.32 -14.49 -12.81
C GLU A 286 -16.78 -13.08 -12.54
N PRO A 287 -15.60 -12.93 -11.88
CA PRO A 287 -14.99 -11.64 -11.63
C PRO A 287 -14.26 -11.11 -12.88
N VAL A 288 -15.00 -10.89 -13.97
CA VAL A 288 -14.46 -10.56 -15.30
C VAL A 288 -13.55 -9.33 -15.31
N PHE A 289 -13.82 -8.33 -14.45
CA PHE A 289 -12.96 -7.15 -14.33
C PHE A 289 -11.59 -7.48 -13.74
N ALA A 290 -11.54 -8.34 -12.71
CA ALA A 290 -10.29 -8.76 -12.12
C ALA A 290 -9.53 -9.72 -13.04
N GLN A 291 -10.22 -10.63 -13.73
CA GLN A 291 -9.63 -11.49 -14.76
C GLN A 291 -9.02 -10.68 -15.91
N TRP A 292 -9.70 -9.60 -16.33
CA TRP A 292 -9.19 -8.66 -17.32
C TRP A 292 -7.91 -7.94 -16.85
N ILE A 293 -7.79 -7.59 -15.56
CA ILE A 293 -6.54 -7.05 -15.00
C ILE A 293 -5.41 -8.08 -15.06
N GLN A 294 -5.69 -9.35 -14.72
CA GLN A 294 -4.68 -10.42 -14.83
C GLN A 294 -4.21 -10.57 -16.29
N ALA A 295 -5.14 -10.55 -17.24
CA ALA A 295 -4.81 -10.62 -18.66
C ALA A 295 -4.05 -9.39 -19.16
N SER A 296 -4.47 -8.19 -18.75
CA SER A 296 -3.75 -6.94 -19.04
C SER A 296 -2.31 -6.96 -18.50
N SER A 297 -2.08 -7.72 -17.43
CA SER A 297 -0.77 -7.97 -16.81
C SER A 297 0.03 -9.10 -17.48
N GLY A 298 -0.48 -9.76 -18.52
CA GLY A 298 0.26 -10.80 -19.26
C GLY A 298 -0.19 -12.24 -19.01
N LYS A 299 -1.25 -12.46 -18.21
CA LYS A 299 -1.78 -13.80 -17.97
C LYS A 299 -2.61 -14.30 -19.16
N ALA A 300 -2.18 -15.40 -19.77
CA ALA A 300 -2.83 -15.93 -20.98
C ALA A 300 -4.10 -16.76 -20.69
N LEU A 301 -4.29 -17.22 -19.45
CA LEU A 301 -5.33 -18.19 -19.06
C LEU A 301 -6.75 -17.81 -19.53
N TYR A 302 -7.13 -16.53 -19.46
CA TYR A 302 -8.50 -16.07 -19.71
C TYR A 302 -8.76 -15.68 -21.18
N GLY A 303 -7.74 -15.66 -22.04
CA GLY A 303 -7.92 -15.41 -23.47
C GLY A 303 -8.37 -14.01 -23.89
N PHE A 304 -8.34 -12.99 -23.01
CA PHE A 304 -8.74 -11.61 -23.37
C PHE A 304 -7.88 -10.98 -24.47
N ASN A 305 -6.60 -11.35 -24.60
CA ASN A 305 -5.66 -10.85 -25.61
C ASN A 305 -5.58 -9.30 -25.65
N VAL A 306 -5.34 -8.69 -24.49
CA VAL A 306 -5.17 -7.24 -24.30
C VAL A 306 -3.82 -6.91 -23.67
N PHE A 307 -3.29 -5.71 -23.93
CA PHE A 307 -2.04 -5.19 -23.38
C PHE A 307 -0.92 -6.24 -23.33
N LEU A 308 -0.41 -6.60 -22.15
CA LEU A 308 0.75 -7.49 -22.00
C LEU A 308 0.47 -8.94 -22.38
N SER A 309 -0.80 -9.38 -22.37
CA SER A 309 -1.17 -10.71 -22.92
C SER A 309 -1.20 -10.73 -24.45
N ALA A 310 -1.20 -9.57 -25.10
CA ALA A 310 -1.17 -9.43 -26.55
C ALA A 310 0.28 -9.20 -27.04
N PRO A 311 0.90 -10.16 -27.75
CA PRO A 311 2.33 -10.07 -28.09
C PRO A 311 2.71 -8.86 -28.93
N GLN A 312 1.78 -8.37 -29.77
CA GLN A 312 2.01 -7.25 -30.70
C GLN A 312 1.46 -5.91 -30.18
N SER A 313 1.04 -5.83 -28.92
CA SER A 313 0.61 -4.55 -28.35
C SER A 313 1.80 -3.62 -28.14
N SER A 314 1.57 -2.30 -28.21
CA SER A 314 2.62 -1.31 -27.94
C SER A 314 3.24 -1.47 -26.55
N ALA A 315 2.45 -1.91 -25.56
CA ALA A 315 2.93 -2.17 -24.20
C ALA A 315 3.91 -3.36 -24.15
N SER A 316 3.57 -4.45 -24.85
CA SER A 316 4.43 -5.64 -24.95
C SER A 316 5.72 -5.36 -25.70
N LEU A 317 5.63 -4.67 -26.84
CA LEU A 317 6.78 -4.34 -27.68
C LEU A 317 7.77 -3.41 -26.96
N ALA A 318 7.27 -2.43 -26.20
CA ALA A 318 8.12 -1.49 -25.46
C ALA A 318 8.89 -2.15 -24.29
N SER A 319 8.38 -3.28 -23.78
CA SER A 319 8.92 -3.92 -22.55
C SER A 319 9.66 -5.23 -22.83
N SER A 320 9.59 -5.74 -24.07
CA SER A 320 10.02 -7.10 -24.48
C SER A 320 11.51 -7.40 -24.25
N ASN A 321 12.38 -6.40 -24.35
CA ASN A 321 13.83 -6.55 -24.19
C ASN A 321 14.33 -6.13 -22.80
N VAL A 322 13.43 -5.97 -21.82
CA VAL A 322 13.80 -5.51 -20.47
C VAL A 322 13.39 -6.54 -19.41
N TRP A 323 12.20 -6.40 -18.81
CA TRP A 323 11.71 -7.24 -17.71
C TRP A 323 10.60 -8.21 -18.14
N LEU A 324 9.99 -7.98 -19.30
CA LEU A 324 8.75 -8.66 -19.71
C LEU A 324 8.90 -10.18 -19.88
N PRO A 325 10.00 -10.73 -20.47
CA PRO A 325 10.13 -12.17 -20.61
C PRO A 325 10.10 -12.92 -19.27
N GLY A 326 10.88 -12.45 -18.28
CA GLY A 326 10.91 -13.05 -16.95
C GLY A 326 9.57 -12.91 -16.21
N TRP A 327 8.90 -11.77 -16.38
CA TRP A 327 7.55 -11.56 -15.85
C TRP A 327 6.50 -12.49 -16.47
N LEU A 328 6.48 -12.63 -17.80
CA LEU A 328 5.52 -13.49 -18.50
C LEU A 328 5.73 -14.96 -18.16
N ASP A 329 6.96 -15.40 -17.96
CA ASP A 329 7.27 -16.73 -17.45
C ASP A 329 6.69 -16.92 -16.04
N ALA A 330 6.95 -15.99 -15.13
CA ALA A 330 6.48 -16.08 -13.75
C ALA A 330 4.95 -16.09 -13.65
N ILE A 331 4.24 -15.17 -14.31
CA ILE A 331 2.78 -15.02 -14.22
C ILE A 331 2.01 -16.19 -14.89
N ASN A 332 2.63 -16.90 -15.82
CA ASN A 332 2.02 -18.04 -16.52
C ASN A 332 2.52 -19.42 -16.02
N SER A 333 3.47 -19.47 -15.07
CA SER A 333 4.06 -20.74 -14.59
C SER A 333 3.06 -21.68 -13.91
N GLY A 334 1.99 -21.14 -13.30
CA GLY A 334 1.01 -21.90 -12.50
C GLY A 334 1.56 -22.53 -11.21
N LYS A 335 2.82 -22.24 -10.84
CA LYS A 335 3.54 -22.86 -9.72
C LYS A 335 3.90 -21.88 -8.60
N ASN A 336 3.35 -20.68 -8.64
CA ASN A 336 3.59 -19.61 -7.67
C ASN A 336 2.26 -18.88 -7.35
N SER A 337 2.33 -17.89 -6.48
CA SER A 337 1.17 -17.09 -6.06
C SER A 337 1.00 -15.79 -6.85
N LEU A 338 1.80 -15.56 -7.91
CA LEU A 338 1.72 -14.36 -8.71
C LEU A 338 0.44 -14.38 -9.57
N PHE A 339 -0.53 -13.52 -9.22
CA PHE A 339 -1.84 -13.48 -9.86
C PHE A 339 -2.51 -14.86 -9.94
N LEU A 340 -2.91 -15.43 -8.80
CA LEU A 340 -3.64 -16.70 -8.75
C LEU A 340 -4.90 -16.68 -9.64
N PRO A 341 -5.28 -17.80 -10.29
CA PRO A 341 -6.55 -17.89 -10.99
C PRO A 341 -7.72 -17.62 -10.03
N ILE A 342 -8.61 -16.71 -10.45
CA ILE A 342 -9.80 -16.32 -9.70
C ILE A 342 -11.08 -16.69 -10.44
N GLY A 343 -12.13 -17.00 -9.68
CA GLY A 343 -13.45 -17.38 -10.18
C GLY A 343 -14.60 -16.90 -9.27
N PRO A 344 -15.78 -17.55 -9.30
CA PRO A 344 -16.97 -17.06 -8.61
C PRO A 344 -16.87 -17.02 -7.08
N GLY A 345 -16.11 -17.94 -6.47
CA GLY A 345 -15.82 -17.91 -5.03
C GLY A 345 -15.06 -16.65 -4.64
N ASP A 346 -14.04 -16.28 -5.43
CA ASP A 346 -13.27 -15.05 -5.24
C ASP A 346 -14.16 -13.81 -5.40
N PHE A 347 -15.09 -13.80 -6.36
CA PHE A 347 -16.05 -12.71 -6.52
C PHE A 347 -16.83 -12.44 -5.23
N LEU A 348 -17.42 -13.48 -4.63
CA LEU A 348 -18.24 -13.34 -3.43
C LEU A 348 -17.43 -12.88 -2.22
N VAL A 349 -16.25 -13.46 -1.98
CA VAL A 349 -15.42 -13.07 -0.83
C VAL A 349 -14.88 -11.64 -0.98
N HIS A 350 -14.55 -11.18 -2.19
CA HIS A 350 -14.13 -9.79 -2.39
C HIS A 350 -15.27 -8.79 -2.13
N HIS A 351 -16.53 -9.16 -2.39
CA HIS A 351 -17.68 -8.32 -2.02
C HIS A 351 -17.95 -8.34 -0.51
N ALA A 352 -17.68 -9.46 0.18
CA ALA A 352 -17.70 -9.52 1.64
C ALA A 352 -16.59 -8.67 2.28
N ILE A 353 -15.37 -8.70 1.73
CA ILE A 353 -14.27 -7.81 2.12
C ILE A 353 -14.67 -6.35 1.89
N ALA A 354 -15.25 -6.03 0.73
CA ALA A 354 -15.74 -4.69 0.44
C ALA A 354 -16.80 -4.23 1.45
N LEU A 355 -17.75 -5.09 1.82
CA LEU A 355 -18.72 -4.82 2.88
C LEU A 355 -18.03 -4.47 4.20
N GLY A 356 -17.07 -5.30 4.64
CA GLY A 356 -16.34 -5.08 5.88
C GLY A 356 -15.57 -3.75 5.87
N LEU A 357 -14.87 -3.45 4.78
CA LEU A 357 -14.13 -2.18 4.62
C LEU A 357 -15.06 -0.96 4.63
N HIS A 358 -16.17 -0.98 3.90
CA HIS A 358 -17.12 0.14 3.84
C HIS A 358 -17.83 0.33 5.18
N THR A 359 -18.22 -0.75 5.87
CA THR A 359 -18.89 -0.66 7.17
C THR A 359 -17.94 -0.17 8.26
N THR A 360 -16.70 -0.67 8.29
CA THR A 360 -15.65 -0.16 9.20
C THR A 360 -15.40 1.32 8.96
N THR A 361 -15.28 1.72 7.68
CA THR A 361 -15.09 3.14 7.29
C THR A 361 -16.28 4.00 7.69
N LEU A 362 -17.52 3.52 7.49
CA LEU A 362 -18.74 4.22 7.91
C LEU A 362 -18.71 4.54 9.40
N ILE A 363 -18.40 3.55 10.24
CA ILE A 363 -18.38 3.73 11.70
C ILE A 363 -17.32 4.75 12.10
N LEU A 364 -16.10 4.63 11.56
CA LEU A 364 -14.99 5.53 11.85
C LEU A 364 -15.23 6.96 11.35
N VAL A 365 -15.69 7.12 10.11
CA VAL A 365 -15.98 8.42 9.51
C VAL A 365 -17.12 9.10 10.26
N LYS A 366 -18.24 8.41 10.48
CA LYS A 366 -19.36 8.96 11.25
C LYS A 366 -18.93 9.37 12.66
N GLY A 367 -18.13 8.53 13.34
CA GLY A 367 -17.53 8.83 14.63
C GLY A 367 -16.72 10.13 14.64
N ALA A 368 -15.88 10.35 13.62
CA ALA A 368 -15.07 11.55 13.48
C ALA A 368 -15.89 12.80 13.11
N LEU A 369 -16.85 12.70 12.19
CA LEU A 369 -17.64 13.84 11.70
C LEU A 369 -18.71 14.31 12.70
N ASP A 370 -19.19 13.42 13.58
CA ASP A 370 -20.09 13.75 14.68
C ASP A 370 -19.37 13.99 16.00
N ALA A 371 -18.03 13.96 16.03
CA ALA A 371 -17.24 14.09 17.25
C ALA A 371 -17.44 15.44 17.94
N ARG A 372 -17.62 16.51 17.16
CA ARG A 372 -17.84 17.86 17.71
C ARG A 372 -19.28 18.11 18.15
N GLY A 373 -20.23 17.37 17.60
CA GLY A 373 -21.65 17.55 17.86
C GLY A 373 -22.53 16.84 16.83
N SER A 374 -23.68 16.37 17.29
CA SER A 374 -24.76 15.81 16.46
C SER A 374 -26.10 16.43 16.87
N LYS A 375 -27.20 16.10 16.17
CA LYS A 375 -28.54 16.58 16.56
C LYS A 375 -28.95 16.13 17.97
N LEU A 376 -28.51 14.95 18.41
CA LEU A 376 -28.85 14.39 19.72
C LEU A 376 -28.04 15.02 20.87
N MET A 377 -26.79 15.41 20.59
CA MET A 377 -25.88 16.05 21.54
C MET A 377 -25.03 17.11 20.80
N PRO A 378 -25.53 18.36 20.68
CA PRO A 378 -24.88 19.40 19.88
C PRO A 378 -23.56 19.91 20.46
N ASP A 379 -23.41 19.85 21.78
CA ASP A 379 -22.30 20.33 22.61
C ASP A 379 -21.24 19.24 22.89
N LYS A 380 -21.23 18.15 22.12
CA LYS A 380 -20.35 16.99 22.33
C LYS A 380 -18.86 17.34 22.48
N LYS A 381 -18.38 18.34 21.72
CA LYS A 381 -16.99 18.81 21.82
C LYS A 381 -16.57 19.20 23.24
N ASP A 382 -17.51 19.66 24.08
CA ASP A 382 -17.24 20.17 25.42
C ASP A 382 -16.96 19.04 26.44
N PHE A 383 -17.27 17.79 26.07
CA PHE A 383 -17.07 16.59 26.89
C PHE A 383 -15.78 15.83 26.53
N GLY A 384 -15.10 16.22 25.45
CA GLY A 384 -13.88 15.56 24.99
C GLY A 384 -14.14 14.31 24.15
N TYR A 385 -13.09 13.50 23.94
CA TYR A 385 -13.11 12.36 23.01
C TYR A 385 -13.80 11.11 23.58
N SER A 386 -13.58 10.84 24.87
CA SER A 386 -14.07 9.65 25.57
C SER A 386 -14.83 10.08 26.81
N PHE A 387 -16.11 9.72 26.87
CA PHE A 387 -17.01 9.94 27.99
C PHE A 387 -18.15 8.91 27.93
N PRO A 388 -18.78 8.52 29.05
CA PRO A 388 -19.68 7.36 29.08
C PRO A 388 -20.98 7.53 28.29
N CYS A 389 -21.67 8.65 28.50
CA CYS A 389 -22.94 9.03 27.86
C CYS A 389 -23.30 10.48 28.28
N ASP A 390 -24.43 10.99 27.79
CA ASP A 390 -25.09 12.21 28.29
C ASP A 390 -26.44 11.85 28.97
N GLY A 391 -26.41 10.79 29.78
CA GLY A 391 -27.54 10.29 30.57
C GLY A 391 -28.63 9.52 29.80
N PRO A 392 -29.65 9.02 30.52
CA PRO A 392 -30.77 8.25 29.94
C PRO A 392 -31.84 9.15 29.29
N GLY A 393 -31.73 10.47 29.40
CA GLY A 393 -32.67 11.41 28.80
C GLY A 393 -32.66 11.37 27.25
N ARG A 394 -33.64 12.05 26.62
CA ARG A 394 -33.76 12.18 25.15
C ARG A 394 -33.78 10.84 24.38
N GLY A 395 -34.25 9.76 25.02
CA GLY A 395 -34.32 8.42 24.45
C GLY A 395 -33.10 7.52 24.74
N GLY A 396 -32.11 8.02 25.47
CA GLY A 396 -30.87 7.31 25.81
C GLY A 396 -29.69 7.73 24.93
N THR A 397 -28.51 7.87 25.54
CA THR A 397 -27.28 8.34 24.87
C THR A 397 -26.08 7.42 25.09
N CYS A 398 -26.33 6.12 25.23
CA CYS A 398 -25.29 5.10 25.32
C CYS A 398 -24.40 5.14 24.06
N ASP A 399 -23.10 4.90 24.23
CA ASP A 399 -22.12 4.77 23.15
C ASP A 399 -22.12 5.95 22.16
N ILE A 400 -22.30 7.18 22.67
CA ILE A 400 -22.45 8.39 21.85
C ILE A 400 -21.12 9.11 21.58
N SER A 401 -20.06 8.82 22.35
CA SER A 401 -18.76 9.49 22.21
C SER A 401 -18.04 9.05 20.94
N ALA A 402 -17.02 9.82 20.52
CA ALA A 402 -16.21 9.44 19.37
C ALA A 402 -15.27 8.27 19.68
N TRP A 403 -14.94 8.03 20.96
CA TRP A 403 -14.24 6.84 21.41
C TRP A 403 -15.12 5.58 21.27
N ASP A 404 -16.42 5.66 21.54
CA ASP A 404 -17.32 4.52 21.39
C ASP A 404 -17.43 4.08 19.93
N ALA A 405 -17.38 5.02 18.99
CA ALA A 405 -17.29 4.70 17.56
C ALA A 405 -15.98 3.96 17.21
N PHE A 406 -14.84 4.34 17.81
CA PHE A 406 -13.59 3.58 17.68
C PHE A 406 -13.75 2.16 18.24
N TYR A 407 -14.33 2.01 19.43
CA TYR A 407 -14.60 0.72 20.05
C TYR A 407 -15.44 -0.19 19.13
N LEU A 408 -16.53 0.32 18.58
CA LEU A 408 -17.38 -0.44 17.64
C LEU A 408 -16.65 -0.78 16.33
N ALA A 409 -15.82 0.13 15.82
CA ALA A 409 -15.06 -0.10 14.59
C ALA A 409 -14.00 -1.19 14.74
N VAL A 410 -13.43 -1.40 15.95
CA VAL A 410 -12.47 -2.49 16.19
C VAL A 410 -13.10 -3.86 15.94
N PHE A 411 -14.36 -4.08 16.35
CA PHE A 411 -15.05 -5.35 16.05
C PHE A 411 -15.21 -5.58 14.55
N TRP A 412 -15.61 -4.53 13.82
CA TRP A 412 -15.76 -4.61 12.37
C TRP A 412 -14.43 -4.80 11.64
N MET A 413 -13.36 -4.16 12.12
CA MET A 413 -12.01 -4.35 11.60
C MET A 413 -11.56 -5.80 11.80
N LEU A 414 -11.69 -6.35 13.01
CA LEU A 414 -11.33 -7.74 13.29
C LEU A 414 -12.15 -8.73 12.43
N ASN A 415 -13.45 -8.48 12.27
CA ASN A 415 -14.31 -9.28 11.39
C ASN A 415 -13.96 -9.14 9.90
N THR A 416 -13.43 -7.99 9.47
CA THR A 416 -13.03 -7.77 8.07
C THR A 416 -11.69 -8.45 7.75
N LEU A 417 -10.83 -8.58 8.76
CA LEU A 417 -9.51 -9.20 8.61
C LEU A 417 -9.50 -10.71 8.83
N GLY A 418 -10.43 -11.23 9.64
CA GLY A 418 -10.69 -12.66 9.79
C GLY A 418 -11.43 -13.19 8.57
#